data_AF-A0A948R2Z1-F1
#
_entry.id   AF-A0A948R2Z1-F1
#
_cell.length_a   1.000
_cell.length_b   1.000
_cell.length_c   1.000
_cell.angle_alpha   90.00
_cell.angle_beta   90.00
_cell.angle_gamma   90.00
#
_symmetry.space_group_name_H-M   'P 1'
#
loop_
_entity.id
_entity.type
_entity.pdbx_description
1 polymer ?
#
loop_
_entity_poly.entity_id
_entity_poly.type
_entity_poly.pdbx_seq_one_letter_code
_entity_poly.pdbx_strand_id
1 'polypeptide(L)'
;MEKPNRLLLSPDTLDADAFVGAVREVLPKKRKLTAAEIGELRREHADTIEPARQARAEVFTLENQLSNLVNEAYGLTPEEVALMWRTAPPRMPFTPAGLASEADEPDQDEGDGENE
;
A
#
# COMPACT_ATOMS: atom_id res chain seq x y z
N MET A 1 0.01 -26.17 -4.52
CA MET A 1 -1.05 -25.19 -4.22
C MET A 1 -0.57 -23.87 -4.79
N GLU A 2 -1.26 -23.29 -5.78
CA GLU A 2 -0.90 -21.97 -6.31
C GLU A 2 -0.99 -20.95 -5.17
N LYS A 3 0.11 -20.23 -4.90
CA LYS A 3 0.10 -19.15 -3.90
C LYS A 3 -0.88 -18.08 -4.40
N PRO A 4 -1.88 -17.66 -3.60
CA PRO A 4 -2.76 -16.58 -4.01
C PRO A 4 -1.91 -15.33 -4.27
N ASN A 5 -2.28 -14.58 -5.31
CA ASN A 5 -1.61 -13.33 -5.63
C ASN A 5 -1.69 -12.40 -4.40
N ARG A 6 -0.53 -11.97 -3.91
CA ARG A 6 -0.37 -11.15 -2.69
C ARG A 6 -1.25 -9.90 -2.72
N LEU A 7 -1.59 -9.39 -3.91
CA LEU A 7 -2.47 -8.24 -4.10
C LEU A 7 -3.89 -8.48 -3.56
N LEU A 8 -4.42 -9.70 -3.65
CA LEU A 8 -5.77 -10.02 -3.14
C LEU A 8 -5.82 -10.13 -1.60
N LEU A 9 -4.67 -10.10 -0.92
CA LEU A 9 -4.62 -10.06 0.55
C LEU A 9 -4.84 -8.65 1.09
N SER A 10 -4.66 -7.61 0.26
CA SER A 10 -4.86 -6.20 0.63
C SER A 10 -5.75 -5.49 -0.41
N PRO A 11 -7.02 -5.90 -0.56
CA PRO A 11 -7.90 -5.41 -1.62
C PRO A 11 -8.25 -3.92 -1.50
N ASP A 12 -8.17 -3.36 -0.30
CA ASP A 12 -8.38 -1.93 -0.01
C ASP A 12 -7.35 -1.02 -0.70
N THR A 13 -6.23 -1.59 -1.17
CA THR A 13 -5.22 -0.88 -1.96
C THR A 13 -5.51 -0.86 -3.46
N LEU A 14 -6.47 -1.67 -3.92
CA LEU A 14 -6.77 -1.85 -5.34
C LEU A 14 -8.01 -1.06 -5.73
N ASP A 15 -7.94 -0.32 -6.83
CA ASP A 15 -9.14 0.16 -7.50
C ASP A 15 -9.89 -0.99 -8.20
N ALA A 16 -11.10 -0.73 -8.68
CA ALA A 16 -11.96 -1.76 -9.25
C ALA A 16 -11.33 -2.50 -10.45
N ASP A 17 -10.51 -1.82 -11.26
CA ASP A 17 -9.88 -2.42 -12.43
C ASP A 17 -8.65 -3.24 -12.05
N ALA A 18 -7.84 -2.73 -11.13
CA ALA A 18 -6.72 -3.47 -10.55
C ALA A 18 -7.19 -4.71 -9.79
N PHE A 19 -8.32 -4.63 -9.08
CA PHE A 19 -8.94 -5.77 -8.41
C PHE A 19 -9.40 -6.85 -9.41
N VAL A 20 -10.10 -6.47 -10.48
CA VAL A 20 -10.48 -7.41 -11.54
C VAL A 20 -9.25 -8.02 -12.22
N GLY A 21 -8.19 -7.24 -12.42
CA GLY A 21 -6.90 -7.72 -12.92
C GLY A 21 -6.28 -8.78 -12.01
N ALA A 22 -6.17 -8.50 -10.72
CA ALA A 22 -5.62 -9.42 -9.73
C ALA A 22 -6.45 -10.71 -9.62
N VAL A 23 -7.79 -10.63 -9.70
CA VAL A 23 -8.67 -11.82 -9.74
C VAL A 23 -8.39 -12.65 -11.01
N ARG A 24 -8.21 -12.01 -12.17
CA ARG A 24 -7.91 -12.72 -13.43
C ARG A 24 -6.59 -13.49 -13.37
N GLU A 25 -5.58 -12.96 -12.67
CA GLU A 25 -4.27 -13.60 -12.54
C GLU A 25 -4.31 -14.85 -11.67
N VAL A 26 -5.23 -14.91 -10.69
CA VAL A 26 -5.40 -16.08 -9.80
C VAL A 26 -6.30 -17.15 -10.43
N LEU A 27 -7.14 -16.79 -11.39
CA LEU A 27 -8.02 -17.75 -12.05
C LEU A 27 -7.23 -18.73 -12.94
N PRO A 28 -7.65 -20.01 -13.00
CA PRO A 28 -7.03 -20.97 -13.90
C PRO A 28 -7.07 -20.47 -15.35
N LYS A 29 -5.95 -20.58 -16.09
CA LYS A 29 -5.79 -20.05 -17.47
C LYS A 29 -6.88 -20.49 -18.47
N LYS A 30 -7.61 -21.57 -18.17
CA LYS A 30 -8.72 -22.09 -19.00
C LYS A 30 -10.06 -21.41 -18.73
N ARG A 31 -10.23 -20.74 -17.58
CA ARG A 31 -11.46 -20.02 -17.23
C ARG A 31 -11.32 -18.57 -17.67
N LYS A 32 -12.27 -18.09 -18.48
CA LYS A 32 -12.38 -16.67 -18.87
C LYS A 32 -13.59 -16.08 -18.17
N LEU A 33 -13.42 -14.94 -17.52
CA LEU A 33 -14.53 -14.17 -16.97
C LEU A 33 -15.35 -13.56 -18.10
N THR A 34 -16.67 -13.74 -18.02
CA THR A 34 -17.65 -13.10 -18.89
C THR A 34 -17.82 -11.63 -18.54
N ALA A 35 -18.42 -10.84 -19.43
CA ALA A 35 -18.73 -9.44 -19.17
C ALA A 35 -19.65 -9.25 -17.96
N ALA A 36 -20.59 -10.17 -17.74
CA ALA A 36 -21.50 -10.14 -16.60
C ALA A 36 -20.75 -10.37 -15.27
N GLU A 37 -19.86 -11.38 -15.21
CA GLU A 37 -19.04 -11.66 -14.02
C GLU A 37 -18.09 -10.50 -13.69
N ILE A 38 -17.51 -9.84 -14.71
CA ILE A 38 -16.69 -8.64 -14.49
C ILE A 38 -17.52 -7.49 -13.92
N GLY A 39 -18.74 -7.29 -14.46
CA GLY A 39 -19.67 -6.30 -13.95
C GLY A 39 -20.07 -6.57 -12.50
N GLU A 40 -20.23 -7.84 -12.12
CA GLU A 40 -20.49 -8.26 -10.74
C GLU A 40 -19.30 -8.00 -9.83
N LEU A 41 -18.09 -8.39 -10.22
CA LEU A 41 -16.87 -8.12 -9.46
C LEU A 41 -16.66 -6.62 -9.18
N ARG A 42 -16.96 -5.76 -10.16
CA ARG A 42 -16.88 -4.31 -9.96
C ARG A 42 -17.95 -3.77 -9.00
N ARG A 43 -19.16 -4.35 -9.02
CA ARG A 43 -20.21 -3.98 -8.06
C ARG A 43 -19.82 -4.40 -6.64
N GLU A 44 -19.40 -5.65 -6.47
CA GLU A 44 -18.96 -6.16 -5.17
C GLU A 44 -17.77 -5.36 -4.61
N HIS A 45 -16.82 -4.97 -5.47
CA HIS A 45 -15.74 -4.07 -5.08
C HIS A 45 -16.26 -2.72 -4.58
N ALA A 46 -17.18 -2.09 -5.33
CA ALA A 46 -17.78 -0.82 -4.92
C ALA A 46 -18.59 -0.93 -3.62
N ASP A 47 -19.28 -2.04 -3.40
CA ASP A 47 -20.15 -2.22 -2.23
C ASP A 47 -19.35 -2.59 -0.96
N THR A 48 -18.22 -3.28 -1.10
CA THR A 48 -17.51 -3.87 0.06
C THR A 48 -16.08 -3.37 0.27
N ILE A 49 -15.34 -3.08 -0.79
CA ILE A 49 -13.91 -2.71 -0.71
C ILE A 49 -13.75 -1.19 -0.76
N GLU A 50 -14.52 -0.51 -1.59
CA GLU A 50 -14.43 0.94 -1.76
C GLU A 50 -14.67 1.72 -0.45
N PRO A 51 -15.63 1.35 0.43
CA PRO A 51 -15.75 2.01 1.73
C PRO A 51 -14.49 1.88 2.60
N ALA A 52 -13.83 0.73 2.59
CA ALA A 52 -12.59 0.52 3.34
C ALA A 52 -11.43 1.34 2.74
N ARG A 53 -11.35 1.43 1.42
CA ARG A 53 -10.37 2.26 0.71
C ARG A 53 -10.55 3.75 1.02
N GLN A 54 -11.79 4.23 1.05
CA GLN A 54 -12.11 5.61 1.42
C GLN A 54 -11.75 5.90 2.88
N ALA A 55 -12.12 5.01 3.80
CA ALA A 55 -11.77 5.14 5.21
C ALA A 55 -10.25 5.19 5.42
N ARG A 56 -9.48 4.37 4.69
CA ARG A 56 -8.00 4.41 4.74
C ARG A 56 -7.44 5.75 4.25
N ALA A 57 -7.97 6.31 3.17
CA ALA A 57 -7.54 7.61 2.67
C ALA A 57 -7.88 8.75 3.63
N GLU A 58 -9.04 8.66 4.29
CA GLU A 58 -9.45 9.61 5.33
C GLU A 58 -8.52 9.55 6.55
N VAL A 59 -8.23 8.34 7.05
CA VAL A 59 -7.29 8.14 8.15
C VAL A 59 -5.92 8.73 7.81
N PHE A 60 -5.38 8.44 6.63
CA PHE A 60 -4.10 8.99 6.20
C PHE A 60 -4.11 10.53 6.16
N THR A 61 -5.21 11.12 5.68
CA THR A 61 -5.36 12.59 5.65
C THR A 61 -5.39 13.16 7.07
N LEU A 62 -6.13 12.55 7.99
CA LEU A 62 -6.22 12.96 9.39
C LEU A 62 -4.88 12.82 10.12
N GLU A 63 -4.15 11.73 9.89
CA GLU A 63 -2.82 11.51 10.45
C GLU A 63 -1.82 12.58 9.97
N ASN A 64 -1.85 12.92 8.68
CA ASN A 64 -1.00 13.97 8.14
C ASN A 64 -1.35 15.36 8.72
N GLN A 65 -2.65 15.67 8.87
CA GLN A 65 -3.10 16.90 9.51
C GLN A 65 -2.67 16.98 10.98
N LEU A 66 -2.81 15.87 11.72
CA LEU A 66 -2.37 15.78 13.10
C LEU A 66 -0.85 15.99 13.23
N SER A 67 -0.06 15.36 12.36
CA SER A 67 1.40 15.54 12.31
C SER A 67 1.78 17.00 12.06
N ASN A 68 1.13 17.65 11.08
CA ASN A 68 1.36 19.07 10.79
C ASN A 68 1.03 19.96 12.01
N LEU A 69 -0.11 19.74 12.66
CA LEU A 69 -0.51 20.48 13.85
C LEU A 69 0.51 20.32 14.99
N VAL A 70 1.02 19.10 15.20
CA VAL A 70 2.06 18.83 16.20
C VAL A 70 3.34 19.59 15.85
N ASN A 71 3.81 19.53 14.60
CA ASN A 71 5.00 20.24 14.16
C ASN A 71 4.86 21.76 14.33
N GLU A 72 3.70 22.32 13.99
CA GLU A 72 3.38 23.74 14.20
C GLU A 72 3.40 24.12 15.69
N ALA A 73 2.83 23.29 16.57
CA ALA A 73 2.83 23.53 18.01
C ALA A 73 4.24 23.53 18.63
N TYR A 74 5.17 22.77 18.06
CA TYR A 74 6.58 22.78 18.41
C TYR A 74 7.39 23.87 17.69
N GLY A 75 6.76 24.65 16.80
CA GLY A 75 7.40 25.75 16.08
C GLY A 75 8.35 25.31 14.96
N LEU A 76 8.24 24.07 14.48
CA LEU A 76 9.08 23.58 13.38
C LEU A 76 8.64 24.20 12.06
N THR A 77 9.60 24.65 11.26
CA THR A 77 9.32 25.09 9.88
C THR A 77 9.19 23.89 8.93
N PRO A 78 8.53 24.05 7.77
CA PRO A 78 8.47 23.00 6.75
C PRO A 78 9.87 22.50 6.32
N GLU A 79 10.87 23.38 6.30
CA GLU A 79 12.25 23.04 5.97
C GLU A 79 12.91 22.17 7.05
N GLU A 80 12.62 22.44 8.32
CA GLU A 80 13.10 21.65 9.46
C GLU A 80 12.45 20.28 9.49
N VAL A 81 11.14 20.19 9.24
CA VAL A 81 10.43 18.91 9.08
C VAL A 81 11.00 18.11 7.91
N ALA A 82 11.23 18.76 6.75
CA ALA A 82 11.84 18.12 5.60
C ALA A 82 13.28 17.65 5.86
N LEU A 83 14.06 18.43 6.62
CA LEU A 83 15.39 18.04 7.09
C LEU A 83 15.32 16.83 8.02
N MET A 84 14.40 16.83 8.98
CA MET A 84 14.19 15.72 9.91
C MET A 84 13.88 14.42 9.17
N TRP A 85 12.98 14.45 8.17
CA TRP A 85 12.67 13.28 7.34
C TRP A 85 13.84 12.84 6.46
N ARG A 86 14.64 13.77 5.92
CA ARG A 86 15.82 13.46 5.11
C ARG A 86 16.95 12.82 5.92
N THR A 87 17.08 13.21 7.19
CA THR A 87 18.09 12.66 8.11
C THR A 87 17.52 11.57 9.01
N ALA A 88 16.27 11.16 8.81
CA ALA A 88 15.67 10.08 9.56
C ALA A 88 16.46 8.79 9.30
N PRO A 89 16.60 7.90 10.30
CA PRO A 89 17.27 6.62 10.11
C PRO A 89 16.67 5.83 8.94
N PRO A 90 17.47 4.98 8.24
CA PRO A 90 17.12 4.36 6.95
C PRO A 90 15.81 3.58 6.88
N ARG A 91 15.15 3.29 8.01
CA ARG A 91 13.87 2.57 8.05
C ARG A 91 12.96 3.13 9.14
N MET A 92 12.46 4.35 8.95
CA MET A 92 11.15 4.66 9.52
C MET A 92 10.09 3.93 8.68
N PRO A 93 9.28 3.03 9.26
CA PRO A 93 8.25 2.29 8.51
C PRO A 93 7.12 3.19 7.96
N PHE A 94 7.10 4.46 8.39
CA PHE A 94 6.16 5.47 7.96
C PHE A 94 6.95 6.60 7.29
N THR A 95 6.58 6.94 6.06
CA THR A 95 7.06 8.13 5.37
C THR A 95 5.96 9.19 5.37
N PRO A 96 6.24 10.45 5.04
CA PRO A 96 5.20 11.47 4.81
C PRO A 96 4.18 11.07 3.73
N ALA A 97 4.50 10.07 2.90
CA ALA A 97 3.61 9.49 1.90
C ALA A 97 2.79 8.28 2.41
N GLY A 98 2.94 7.88 3.69
CA GLY A 98 2.24 6.76 4.32
C GLY A 98 3.14 5.58 4.69
N LEU A 99 2.51 4.44 5.01
CA LEU A 99 3.19 3.14 5.21
C LEU A 99 4.09 2.87 4.00
N ALA A 100 5.40 2.74 4.23
CA ALA A 100 6.31 2.28 3.20
C ALA A 100 5.87 0.87 2.78
N SER A 101 5.56 0.69 1.49
CA SER A 101 5.30 -0.64 0.93
C SER A 101 6.52 -1.52 1.20
N GLU A 102 6.31 -2.74 1.72
CA GLU A 102 7.33 -3.78 1.95
C GLU A 102 8.19 -4.12 0.71
N ALA A 103 7.89 -3.53 -0.46
CA ALA A 103 8.66 -3.69 -1.69
C ALA A 103 10.03 -2.98 -1.69
N ASP A 104 10.36 -2.23 -0.64
CA ASP A 104 11.64 -1.51 -0.51
C ASP A 104 12.64 -2.20 0.44
N GLU A 105 12.43 -3.49 0.73
CA GLU A 105 13.53 -4.33 1.23
C GLU A 105 14.52 -4.54 0.06
N PRO A 106 15.73 -3.94 0.07
CA PRO A 106 16.78 -4.47 -0.79
C PRO A 106 17.04 -5.90 -0.35
N ASP A 107 17.00 -6.83 -1.31
CA ASP A 107 17.49 -8.20 -1.17
C ASP A 107 18.77 -8.18 -0.32
N GLN A 108 18.66 -8.58 0.94
CA GLN A 108 19.81 -8.93 1.76
C GLN A 108 20.14 -10.38 1.44
N ASP A 109 20.58 -10.62 0.22
CA ASP A 109 21.27 -11.85 -0.15
C ASP A 109 22.35 -11.48 -1.17
N GLU A 110 23.53 -11.15 -0.64
CA GLU A 110 24.84 -11.61 -1.11
C GLU A 110 25.93 -10.74 -0.45
N GLY A 111 26.50 -11.31 0.61
CA GLY A 111 27.68 -10.81 1.30
C GLY A 111 28.42 -12.00 1.86
N ASP A 112 29.25 -12.60 1.00
CA ASP A 112 30.24 -13.63 1.33
C ASP A 112 30.92 -13.36 2.68
N GLY A 113 30.81 -14.34 3.56
CA GLY A 113 31.62 -14.45 4.77
C GLY A 113 32.45 -15.72 4.69
N GLU A 114 33.60 -15.61 4.04
CA GLU A 114 34.74 -16.48 4.26
C GLU A 114 34.92 -16.70 5.77
N ASN A 115 34.98 -17.96 6.20
CA ASN A 115 35.62 -18.33 7.46
C ASN A 115 36.25 -19.72 7.33
N GLU A 116 37.58 -19.66 7.27
CA GLU A 116 38.60 -20.59 7.77
C GLU A 116 38.91 -21.89 7.01
#